data_AF-A0AAU4EBV7-F1
#
_entry.id   AF-A0AAU4EBV7-F1
#
_cell.length_a   1.000
_cell.length_b   1.000
_cell.length_c   1.000
_cell.angle_alpha   90.00
_cell.angle_beta   90.00
_cell.angle_gamma   90.00
#
_symmetry.space_group_name_H-M   'P 1'
#
loop_
_entity.id
_entity.type
_entity.pdbx_description
1 polymer ?
#
loop_
_entity_poly.entity_id
_entity_poly.type
_entity_poly.pdbx_seq_one_letter_code
_entity_poly.pdbx_strand_id
1 'polypeptide(L)'
;MVVREPALPVDPRLPGEPSFAEVTAARTWLARHGVEVGLPTRLIALRVGTREWLRRPTVFAVLVVCLVFWPGLSAPRELELLRPLLVGVVLAALFVMRWRQVQTREELAEGLAGTGAPPPWSAAARQVGWWYLAATVITFGGGAVLCATQFLAEPAAPLDAGSRTLGLAAGAGATALVLGRVLRAPVIAEDTASRAVDGVLRAQDAHRFAPSALYFLAVWPAGMDLSHLGAQGCFALSYLVLAAGTQLIGWLRFRRRFRRLPAGYYGDADRSVSPRRHRASEGPPATAGRGTPSPRHAAGSAAGRDRRAS
;
A
#
# COMPACT_ATOMS: atom_id res chain seq x y z
N MET A 1 -4.12 12.51 -28.47
CA MET A 1 -4.49 11.99 -27.13
C MET A 1 -5.42 13.03 -26.52
N VAL A 2 -6.72 12.74 -26.41
CA VAL A 2 -7.71 13.72 -25.93
C VAL A 2 -7.58 13.79 -24.42
N VAL A 3 -7.04 14.89 -23.90
CA VAL A 3 -6.96 15.16 -22.46
C VAL A 3 -8.40 15.40 -21.99
N ARG A 4 -8.94 14.48 -21.18
CA ARG A 4 -10.28 14.64 -20.61
C ARG A 4 -10.28 15.74 -19.55
N GLU A 5 -11.42 16.41 -19.45
CA GLU A 5 -11.66 17.56 -18.57
C GLU A 5 -11.30 17.27 -17.10
N PRO A 6 -10.83 18.29 -16.35
CA PRO A 6 -10.59 18.18 -14.91
C PRO A 6 -11.83 17.70 -14.17
N ALA A 7 -11.61 16.98 -13.07
CA ALA A 7 -12.70 16.51 -12.22
C ALA A 7 -13.40 17.69 -11.54
N LEU A 8 -14.47 18.20 -12.16
CA LEU A 8 -15.38 19.07 -11.44
C LEU A 8 -16.10 18.22 -10.38
N PRO A 9 -16.29 18.71 -9.15
CA PRO A 9 -17.11 18.02 -8.17
C PRO A 9 -18.55 18.01 -8.66
N VAL A 10 -18.97 16.90 -9.26
CA VAL A 10 -20.34 16.67 -9.77
C VAL A 10 -21.13 15.84 -8.75
N ASP A 11 -22.46 15.84 -8.88
CA ASP A 11 -23.40 15.08 -8.05
C ASP A 11 -22.91 13.62 -7.83
N PRO A 12 -22.69 13.19 -6.57
CA PRO A 12 -22.21 11.85 -6.23
C PRO A 12 -23.13 10.71 -6.70
N ARG A 13 -24.33 11.02 -7.20
CA ARG A 13 -25.29 10.06 -7.75
C ARG A 13 -24.95 9.57 -9.15
N LEU A 14 -24.09 10.27 -9.91
CA LEU A 14 -23.68 9.81 -11.23
C LEU A 14 -22.57 8.75 -11.09
N PRO A 15 -22.76 7.53 -11.62
CA PRO A 15 -21.77 6.48 -11.53
C PRO A 15 -20.47 6.92 -12.20
N GLY A 16 -19.38 6.92 -11.41
CA GLY A 16 -18.04 7.26 -11.89
C GLY A 16 -17.66 8.74 -11.78
N GLU A 17 -18.47 9.62 -11.21
CA GLU A 17 -18.00 10.96 -10.84
C GLU A 17 -17.37 10.95 -9.44
N PRO A 18 -16.17 11.56 -9.26
CA PRO A 18 -15.54 11.65 -7.95
C PRO A 18 -16.29 12.65 -7.08
N SER A 19 -16.66 12.22 -5.88
CA SER A 19 -17.24 13.08 -4.86
C SER A 19 -16.26 14.15 -4.39
N PHE A 20 -16.77 15.25 -3.83
CA PHE A 20 -15.93 16.31 -3.25
C PHE A 20 -14.95 15.79 -2.19
N ALA A 21 -15.37 14.80 -1.39
CA ALA A 21 -14.51 14.16 -0.39
C ALA A 21 -13.35 13.38 -1.04
N GLU A 22 -13.62 12.67 -2.15
CA GLU A 22 -12.59 11.95 -2.90
C GLU A 22 -11.61 12.91 -3.58
N VAL A 23 -12.10 13.99 -4.20
CA VAL A 23 -11.25 15.04 -4.78
C VAL A 23 -10.33 15.66 -3.72
N THR A 24 -10.88 16.03 -2.55
CA THR A 24 -10.11 16.62 -1.46
C THR A 24 -9.07 15.65 -0.89
N ALA A 25 -9.45 14.39 -0.73
CA ALA A 25 -8.55 13.37 -0.22
C ALA A 25 -7.44 13.02 -1.25
N ALA A 26 -7.75 13.05 -2.55
CA ALA A 26 -6.78 12.90 -3.63
C ALA A 26 -5.79 14.08 -3.67
N ARG A 27 -6.26 15.33 -3.55
CA ARG A 27 -5.38 16.51 -3.43
C ARG A 27 -4.42 16.39 -2.24
N THR A 28 -4.96 16.02 -1.08
CA THR A 28 -4.17 15.83 0.15
C THR A 28 -3.14 14.71 -0.01
N TRP A 29 -3.49 13.64 -0.72
CA TRP A 29 -2.56 12.57 -1.02
C TRP A 29 -1.48 13.02 -2.00
N LEU A 30 -1.80 13.71 -3.09
CA LEU A 30 -0.84 14.23 -4.06
C LEU A 30 0.14 15.23 -3.42
N ALA A 31 -0.37 16.15 -2.59
CA ALA A 31 0.45 17.11 -1.86
C ALA A 31 1.48 16.42 -0.94
N ARG A 32 1.08 15.33 -0.26
CA ARG A 32 2.00 14.51 0.55
C ARG A 32 3.08 13.80 -0.27
N HIS A 33 2.86 13.65 -1.57
CA HIS A 33 3.82 13.09 -2.52
C HIS A 33 4.56 14.17 -3.33
N GLY A 34 4.47 15.44 -2.91
CA GLY A 34 5.18 16.57 -3.51
C GLY A 34 4.56 17.11 -4.80
N VAL A 35 3.27 16.81 -5.06
CA VAL A 35 2.55 17.29 -6.23
C VAL A 35 1.37 18.15 -5.77
N GLU A 36 1.42 19.45 -6.06
CA GLU A 36 0.33 20.38 -5.79
C GLU A 36 -0.56 20.51 -7.03
N VAL A 37 -1.85 20.19 -6.88
CA VAL A 37 -2.87 20.35 -7.93
C VAL A 37 -4.11 21.04 -7.37
N GLY A 38 -4.71 21.90 -8.18
CA GLY A 38 -6.00 22.51 -7.89
C GLY A 38 -7.12 21.49 -8.03
N LEU A 39 -7.16 20.81 -9.18
CA LEU A 39 -8.13 19.77 -9.49
C LEU A 39 -7.41 18.53 -10.06
N PRO A 40 -7.35 17.41 -9.32
CA PRO A 40 -6.78 16.16 -9.85
C PRO A 40 -7.60 15.65 -11.05
N THR A 41 -6.97 14.88 -11.93
CA THR A 41 -7.72 14.21 -13.01
C THR A 41 -8.79 13.28 -12.43
N ARG A 42 -9.90 13.10 -13.16
CA ARG A 42 -11.03 12.26 -12.74
C ARG A 42 -10.60 10.87 -12.30
N LEU A 43 -9.72 10.24 -13.07
CA LEU A 43 -9.20 8.92 -12.76
C LEU A 43 -8.41 8.90 -11.43
N ILE A 44 -7.53 9.88 -11.21
CA ILE A 44 -6.74 9.98 -9.99
C ILE A 44 -7.64 10.26 -8.79
N ALA A 45 -8.62 11.17 -8.94
CA ALA A 45 -9.57 11.50 -7.89
C ALA A 45 -10.34 10.28 -7.39
N LEU A 46 -10.90 9.47 -8.31
CA LEU A 46 -11.63 8.24 -7.97
C LEU A 46 -10.75 7.22 -7.25
N ARG A 47 -9.57 6.93 -7.80
CA ARG A 47 -8.70 5.85 -7.30
C ARG A 47 -8.04 6.24 -5.97
N VAL A 48 -7.50 7.45 -5.88
CA VAL A 48 -6.79 7.90 -4.68
C VAL A 48 -7.78 8.28 -3.58
N GLY A 49 -8.86 8.98 -3.94
CA GLY A 49 -9.84 9.51 -3.00
C GLY A 49 -10.50 8.44 -2.15
N THR A 50 -10.95 7.35 -2.78
CA THR A 50 -11.57 6.20 -2.10
C THR A 50 -10.64 5.54 -1.08
N ARG A 51 -9.37 5.34 -1.45
CA ARG A 51 -8.36 4.77 -0.56
C ARG A 51 -8.06 5.67 0.62
N GLU A 52 -7.91 6.96 0.38
CA GLU A 52 -7.57 7.90 1.44
C GLU A 52 -8.76 8.16 2.38
N TRP A 53 -9.99 8.18 1.85
CA TRP A 53 -11.21 8.21 2.66
C TRP A 53 -11.28 7.02 3.61
N LEU A 54 -11.06 5.81 3.09
CA LEU A 54 -11.01 4.60 3.89
C LEU A 54 -9.83 4.58 4.86
N ARG A 55 -8.90 5.55 4.84
CA ARG A 55 -7.70 5.54 5.71
C ARG A 55 -8.02 5.98 7.13
N ARG A 56 -9.17 6.60 7.35
CA ARG A 56 -9.59 7.06 8.67
C ARG A 56 -9.58 5.88 9.67
N PRO A 57 -8.67 5.91 10.66
CA PRO A 57 -8.28 4.72 11.43
C PRO A 57 -9.24 4.38 12.57
N THR A 58 -10.23 5.22 12.87
CA THR A 58 -10.95 5.20 14.15
C THR A 58 -11.71 3.90 14.41
N VAL A 59 -12.52 3.44 13.47
CA VAL A 59 -13.32 2.21 13.70
C VAL A 59 -12.47 0.95 13.62
N PHE A 60 -11.47 0.93 12.73
CA PHE A 60 -10.62 -0.24 12.52
C PHE A 60 -9.63 -0.45 13.67
N ALA A 61 -8.98 0.62 14.13
CA ALA A 61 -8.08 0.54 15.27
C ALA A 61 -8.84 0.13 16.53
N VAL A 62 -10.04 0.69 16.76
CA VAL A 62 -10.90 0.30 17.89
C VAL A 62 -11.32 -1.17 17.78
N LEU A 63 -11.75 -1.66 16.62
CA LEU A 63 -12.10 -3.08 16.46
C LEU A 63 -10.92 -4.02 16.70
N VAL A 64 -9.75 -3.71 16.14
CA VAL A 64 -8.54 -4.53 16.35
C VAL A 64 -8.12 -4.50 17.83
N VAL A 65 -8.13 -3.32 18.46
CA VAL A 65 -7.82 -3.18 19.88
C VAL A 65 -8.84 -3.93 20.73
N CYS A 66 -10.14 -3.76 20.50
CA CYS A 66 -11.17 -4.48 21.25
C CYS A 66 -11.07 -6.00 21.06
N LEU A 67 -10.73 -6.48 19.86
CA LEU A 67 -10.60 -7.90 19.56
C LEU A 67 -9.34 -8.51 20.20
N VAL A 68 -8.21 -7.78 20.20
CA VAL A 68 -6.93 -8.24 20.75
C VAL A 68 -6.86 -8.07 22.27
N PHE A 69 -7.47 -7.01 22.81
CA PHE A 69 -7.50 -6.67 24.24
C PHE A 69 -8.80 -7.12 24.95
N TRP A 70 -9.62 -7.94 24.30
CA TRP A 70 -10.71 -8.69 24.94
C TRP A 70 -10.32 -9.64 26.12
N PRO A 71 -9.06 -10.06 26.37
CA PRO A 71 -8.74 -11.03 27.43
C PRO A 71 -9.20 -10.68 28.84
N GLY A 72 -9.58 -9.42 29.13
CA GLY A 72 -10.14 -9.03 30.42
C GLY A 72 -11.61 -9.40 30.64
N LEU A 73 -12.33 -9.90 29.63
CA LEU A 73 -13.71 -10.33 29.75
C LEU A 73 -13.76 -11.86 29.86
N SER A 74 -14.16 -12.35 31.04
CA SER A 74 -14.31 -13.75 31.40
C SER A 74 -15.14 -14.52 30.37
N ALA A 75 -14.48 -15.13 29.38
CA ALA A 75 -15.12 -15.95 28.37
C ALA A 75 -15.19 -17.40 28.86
N PRO A 76 -16.20 -18.19 28.46
CA PRO A 76 -16.19 -19.62 28.72
C PRO A 76 -14.97 -20.27 28.05
N ARG A 77 -14.35 -21.26 28.72
CA ARG A 77 -13.11 -21.93 28.31
C ARG A 77 -13.13 -22.44 26.86
N GLU A 78 -14.28 -22.92 26.40
CA GLU A 78 -14.46 -23.38 25.01
C GLU A 78 -14.25 -22.25 23.98
N LEU A 79 -14.71 -21.03 24.30
CA LEU A 79 -14.53 -19.87 23.43
C LEU A 79 -13.08 -19.39 23.44
N GLU A 80 -12.34 -19.61 24.54
CA GLU A 80 -10.92 -19.27 24.60
C GLU A 80 -10.09 -20.12 23.63
N LEU A 81 -10.40 -21.41 23.51
CA LEU A 81 -9.73 -22.31 22.56
C LEU A 81 -10.01 -21.92 21.09
N LEU A 82 -11.20 -21.40 20.79
CA LEU A 82 -11.59 -20.94 19.45
C LEU A 82 -11.19 -19.49 19.15
N ARG A 83 -10.69 -18.76 20.15
CA ARG A 83 -10.34 -17.33 20.01
C ARG A 83 -9.36 -17.06 18.86
N PRO A 84 -8.26 -17.82 18.67
CA PRO A 84 -7.32 -17.56 17.57
C PRO A 84 -7.97 -17.66 16.19
N LEU A 85 -8.85 -18.65 16.02
CA LEU A 85 -9.62 -18.84 14.80
C LEU A 85 -10.55 -17.65 14.56
N LEU A 86 -11.36 -17.28 15.55
CA LEU A 86 -12.29 -16.15 15.45
C LEU A 86 -11.56 -14.85 15.10
N VAL A 87 -10.43 -14.59 15.78
CA VAL A 87 -9.58 -13.41 15.51
C VAL A 87 -9.09 -13.42 14.06
N GLY A 88 -8.54 -14.55 13.59
CA GLY A 88 -8.03 -14.70 12.23
C GLY A 88 -9.11 -14.48 11.17
N VAL A 89 -10.28 -15.11 11.35
CA VAL A 89 -11.42 -15.01 10.42
C VAL A 89 -12.00 -13.60 10.38
N VAL A 90 -12.21 -12.97 11.54
CA VAL A 90 -12.74 -11.59 11.62
C VAL A 90 -11.77 -10.61 10.95
N LEU A 91 -10.48 -10.70 11.24
CA LEU A 91 -9.47 -9.86 10.59
C LEU A 91 -9.46 -10.08 9.07
N ALA A 92 -9.49 -11.34 8.63
CA ALA A 92 -9.53 -11.70 7.22
C ALA A 92 -10.76 -11.09 6.53
N ALA A 93 -11.95 -11.28 7.09
CA ALA A 93 -13.18 -10.71 6.58
C ALA A 93 -13.10 -9.17 6.50
N LEU A 94 -12.64 -8.50 7.56
CA LEU A 94 -12.52 -7.04 7.60
C LEU A 94 -11.58 -6.51 6.51
N PHE A 95 -10.41 -7.11 6.34
CA PHE A 95 -9.46 -6.68 5.31
C PHE A 95 -10.00 -6.93 3.90
N VAL A 96 -10.60 -8.10 3.66
CA VAL A 96 -11.20 -8.45 2.37
C VAL A 96 -12.38 -7.54 2.05
N MET A 97 -13.26 -7.24 3.01
CA MET A 97 -14.39 -6.33 2.81
C MET A 97 -13.92 -4.91 2.45
N ARG A 98 -12.94 -4.36 3.18
CA ARG A 98 -12.39 -3.03 2.88
C ARG A 98 -11.71 -2.98 1.53
N TRP A 99 -11.01 -4.05 1.17
CA TRP A 99 -10.40 -4.19 -0.14
C TRP A 99 -11.45 -4.28 -1.25
N ARG A 100 -12.53 -5.05 -1.06
CA ARG A 100 -13.66 -5.13 -1.99
C ARG A 100 -14.30 -3.77 -2.25
N GLN A 101 -14.47 -2.95 -1.22
CA GLN A 101 -14.97 -1.58 -1.37
C GLN A 101 -14.07 -0.71 -2.28
N VAL A 102 -12.75 -0.88 -2.21
CA VAL A 102 -11.82 -0.23 -3.13
C VAL A 102 -11.93 -0.84 -4.54
N GLN A 103 -12.05 -2.16 -4.66
CA GLN A 103 -12.15 -2.83 -5.96
C GLN A 103 -13.37 -2.40 -6.77
N THR A 104 -14.54 -2.25 -6.14
CA THR A 104 -15.74 -1.75 -6.84
C THR A 104 -15.50 -0.37 -7.47
N ARG A 105 -14.69 0.47 -6.83
CA ARG A 105 -14.32 1.79 -7.36
C ARG A 105 -13.23 1.71 -8.42
N GLU A 106 -12.32 0.74 -8.31
CA GLU A 106 -11.34 0.44 -9.36
C GLU A 106 -12.00 -0.09 -10.64
N GLU A 107 -13.04 -0.92 -10.54
CA GLU A 107 -13.79 -1.42 -11.70
C GLU A 107 -14.46 -0.28 -12.48
N LEU A 108 -15.00 0.73 -11.78
CA LEU A 108 -15.50 1.95 -12.42
C LEU A 108 -14.38 2.76 -13.09
N ALA A 109 -13.23 2.88 -12.43
CA ALA A 109 -12.06 3.57 -12.98
C ALA A 109 -11.51 2.84 -14.23
N GLU A 110 -11.52 1.50 -14.22
CA GLU A 110 -11.14 0.64 -15.34
C GLU A 110 -12.09 0.84 -16.55
N GLY A 111 -13.40 0.95 -16.31
CA GLY A 111 -14.38 1.28 -17.35
C GLY A 111 -14.17 2.66 -17.98
N LEU A 112 -13.67 3.64 -17.22
CA LEU A 112 -13.41 5.00 -17.72
C LEU A 112 -12.11 5.11 -18.52
N ALA A 113 -11.03 4.51 -18.01
CA ALA A 113 -9.70 4.60 -18.62
C ALA A 113 -9.46 3.57 -19.73
N GLY A 114 -10.28 2.51 -19.76
CA GLY A 114 -10.06 1.33 -20.59
C GLY A 114 -9.15 0.29 -19.93
N THR A 115 -9.17 -0.93 -20.48
CA THR A 115 -8.43 -2.07 -19.94
C THR A 115 -7.01 -2.11 -20.51
N GLY A 116 -6.02 -1.75 -19.68
CA GLY A 116 -4.61 -1.94 -20.01
C GLY A 116 -4.17 -3.40 -19.86
N ALA A 117 -3.06 -3.78 -20.51
CA ALA A 117 -2.46 -5.09 -20.26
C ALA A 117 -1.96 -5.20 -18.80
N PRO A 118 -2.06 -6.38 -18.17
CA PRO A 118 -1.46 -6.59 -16.85
C PRO A 118 0.07 -6.43 -16.94
N PRO A 119 0.72 -5.85 -15.91
CA PRO A 119 2.17 -5.76 -15.90
C PRO A 119 2.79 -7.17 -15.80
N PRO A 120 4.01 -7.37 -16.32
CA PRO A 120 4.70 -8.63 -16.11
C PRO A 120 4.88 -8.87 -14.61
N TRP A 121 4.76 -10.14 -14.19
CA TRP A 121 4.74 -10.52 -12.77
C TRP A 121 5.96 -10.00 -12.00
N SER A 122 7.15 -10.00 -12.62
CA SER A 122 8.38 -9.47 -12.02
C SER A 122 8.31 -7.95 -11.75
N ALA A 123 7.65 -7.19 -12.62
CA ALA A 123 7.44 -5.75 -12.42
C ALA A 123 6.44 -5.50 -11.29
N ALA A 124 5.33 -6.25 -11.25
CA ALA A 124 4.33 -6.16 -10.19
C ALA A 124 4.94 -6.53 -8.82
N ALA A 125 5.70 -7.62 -8.75
CA ALA A 125 6.43 -8.03 -7.55
C ALA A 125 7.44 -6.96 -7.09
N ARG A 126 8.14 -6.32 -8.04
CA ARG A 126 9.07 -5.22 -7.74
C ARG A 126 8.36 -3.95 -7.26
N GLN A 127 7.11 -3.70 -7.69
CA GLN A 127 6.30 -2.58 -7.19
C GLN A 127 5.91 -2.81 -5.73
N VAL A 128 5.36 -3.99 -5.42
CA VAL A 128 5.02 -4.40 -4.03
C VAL A 128 6.25 -4.41 -3.14
N GLY A 129 7.38 -4.91 -3.67
CA GLY A 129 8.67 -4.93 -3.00
C GLY A 129 9.01 -6.29 -2.40
N TRP A 130 10.22 -6.77 -2.70
CA TRP A 130 10.70 -8.09 -2.26
C TRP A 130 10.71 -8.27 -0.74
N TRP A 131 10.94 -7.21 0.03
CA TRP A 131 10.90 -7.27 1.49
C TRP A 131 9.52 -7.62 2.04
N TYR A 132 8.46 -7.09 1.43
CA TYR A 132 7.08 -7.43 1.82
C TYR A 132 6.73 -8.87 1.43
N LEU A 133 7.16 -9.31 0.24
CA LEU A 133 6.94 -10.69 -0.21
C LEU A 133 7.68 -11.67 0.70
N ALA A 134 8.93 -11.38 1.05
CA ALA A 134 9.71 -12.14 2.02
C ALA A 134 9.02 -12.17 3.39
N ALA A 135 8.56 -11.02 3.90
CA ALA A 135 7.83 -10.97 5.17
C ALA A 135 6.55 -11.83 5.14
N THR A 136 5.84 -11.86 4.01
CA THR A 136 4.65 -12.69 3.81
C THR A 136 4.98 -14.18 3.81
N VAL A 137 6.03 -14.59 3.08
CA VAL A 137 6.51 -15.98 3.03
C VAL A 137 7.01 -16.42 4.40
N ILE A 138 7.80 -15.58 5.08
CA ILE A 138 8.24 -15.81 6.44
C ILE A 138 6.99 -16.03 7.28
N THR A 139 6.13 -15.02 7.44
CA THR A 139 4.96 -15.05 8.34
C THR A 139 4.12 -16.32 8.24
N PHE A 140 3.71 -16.71 7.03
CA PHE A 140 2.83 -17.87 6.86
C PHE A 140 3.60 -19.19 6.80
N GLY A 141 4.79 -19.21 6.18
CA GLY A 141 5.63 -20.40 6.11
C GLY A 141 6.13 -20.82 7.49
N GLY A 142 6.73 -19.90 8.24
CA GLY A 142 7.17 -20.18 9.61
C GLY A 142 6.00 -20.34 10.57
N GLY A 143 4.85 -19.69 10.34
CA GLY A 143 3.63 -19.94 11.10
C GLY A 143 3.13 -21.38 10.94
N ALA A 144 3.15 -21.90 9.72
CA ALA A 144 2.83 -23.30 9.44
C ALA A 144 3.80 -24.27 10.12
N VAL A 145 5.10 -23.98 10.08
CA VAL A 145 6.12 -24.78 10.80
C VAL A 145 5.85 -24.77 12.30
N LEU A 146 5.58 -23.61 12.90
CA LEU A 146 5.29 -23.49 14.32
C LEU A 146 4.03 -24.26 14.72
N CYS A 147 2.95 -24.16 13.92
CA CYS A 147 1.73 -24.95 14.10
C CYS A 147 2.00 -26.46 14.05
N ALA A 148 2.79 -26.91 13.06
CA ALA A 148 3.17 -28.32 12.95
C ALA A 148 4.00 -28.80 14.15
N THR A 149 4.98 -28.01 14.61
CA THR A 149 5.77 -28.34 15.79
C THR A 149 4.92 -28.40 17.06
N GLN A 150 3.93 -27.50 17.20
CA GLN A 150 3.01 -27.53 18.33
C GLN A 150 2.15 -28.79 18.32
N PHE A 151 1.62 -29.16 17.15
CA PHE A 151 0.80 -30.36 17.01
C PHE A 151 1.58 -31.64 17.36
N LEU A 152 2.87 -31.68 17.01
CA LEU A 152 3.76 -32.80 17.35
C LEU A 152 4.17 -32.81 18.84
N ALA A 153 4.35 -31.64 19.45
CA ALA A 153 4.77 -31.53 20.85
C ALA A 153 3.62 -31.80 21.83
N GLU A 154 2.38 -31.43 21.48
CA GLU A 154 1.21 -31.47 22.37
C GLU A 154 0.02 -32.21 21.71
N PRO A 155 0.12 -33.52 21.45
CA PRO A 155 -0.94 -34.27 20.77
C PRO A 155 -2.26 -34.31 21.56
N ALA A 156 -2.22 -34.04 22.87
CA ALA A 156 -3.39 -34.01 23.75
C ALA A 156 -4.25 -32.72 23.61
N ALA A 157 -3.74 -31.66 22.95
CA ALA A 157 -4.43 -30.38 22.81
C ALA A 157 -4.67 -29.98 21.33
N PRO A 158 -5.28 -30.86 20.50
CA PRO A 158 -5.39 -30.62 19.06
C PRO A 158 -6.26 -29.42 18.69
N LEU A 159 -7.22 -29.04 19.56
CA LEU A 159 -8.10 -27.90 19.32
C LEU A 159 -7.36 -26.56 19.36
N ASP A 160 -6.37 -26.42 20.25
CA ASP A 160 -5.62 -25.17 20.42
C ASP A 160 -4.63 -24.96 19.25
N ALA A 161 -3.87 -26.00 18.91
CA ALA A 161 -3.02 -25.99 17.71
C ALA A 161 -3.86 -25.83 16.43
N GLY A 162 -5.01 -26.51 16.36
CA GLY A 162 -5.94 -26.47 15.23
C GLY A 162 -6.54 -25.07 15.02
N SER A 163 -6.98 -24.39 16.09
CA SER A 163 -7.58 -23.06 15.98
C SER A 163 -6.58 -22.00 15.51
N ARG A 164 -5.32 -22.03 15.99
CA ARG A 164 -4.25 -21.15 15.49
C ARG A 164 -3.94 -21.43 14.03
N THR A 165 -3.86 -22.70 13.66
CA THR A 165 -3.60 -23.13 12.27
C THR A 165 -4.68 -22.60 11.33
N LEU A 166 -5.95 -22.80 11.67
CA LEU A 166 -7.07 -22.33 10.86
C LEU A 166 -7.16 -20.79 10.83
N GLY A 167 -6.88 -20.11 11.96
CA GLY A 167 -6.82 -18.65 12.02
C GLY A 167 -5.73 -18.05 11.12
N LEU A 168 -4.53 -18.64 11.12
CA LEU A 168 -3.45 -18.25 10.21
C LEU A 168 -3.76 -18.60 8.76
N ALA A 169 -4.39 -19.75 8.50
CA ALA A 169 -4.81 -20.16 7.16
C ALA A 169 -5.84 -19.17 6.57
N ALA A 170 -6.79 -18.68 7.38
CA ALA A 170 -7.72 -17.63 6.97
C ALA A 170 -6.98 -16.34 6.56
N GLY A 171 -5.99 -15.92 7.36
CA GLY A 171 -5.14 -14.77 7.05
C GLY A 171 -4.28 -14.95 5.79
N ALA A 172 -3.75 -16.16 5.59
CA ALA A 172 -3.00 -16.53 4.39
C ALA A 172 -3.88 -16.49 3.14
N GLY A 173 -5.09 -17.04 3.21
CA GLY A 173 -6.09 -17.01 2.14
C GLY A 173 -6.49 -15.58 1.76
N ALA A 174 -6.81 -14.74 2.75
CA ALA A 174 -7.12 -13.32 2.53
C ALA A 174 -5.95 -12.57 1.89
N THR A 175 -4.73 -12.80 2.40
CA THR A 175 -3.50 -12.18 1.86
C THR A 175 -3.24 -12.63 0.42
N ALA A 176 -3.36 -13.92 0.12
CA ALA A 176 -3.18 -14.48 -1.22
C ALA A 176 -4.20 -13.94 -2.21
N LEU A 177 -5.46 -13.78 -1.79
CA LEU A 177 -6.54 -13.22 -2.60
C LEU A 177 -6.26 -11.75 -2.97
N VAL A 178 -5.91 -10.91 -1.98
CA VAL A 178 -5.55 -9.50 -2.22
C VAL A 178 -4.30 -9.40 -3.09
N LEU A 179 -3.23 -10.10 -2.73
CA LEU A 179 -1.95 -10.02 -3.43
C LEU A 179 -2.05 -10.59 -4.85
N GLY A 180 -2.78 -11.68 -5.04
CA GLY A 180 -3.03 -12.28 -6.35
C GLY A 180 -3.69 -11.30 -7.30
N ARG A 181 -4.70 -10.54 -6.83
CA ARG A 181 -5.31 -9.47 -7.63
C ARG A 181 -4.33 -8.32 -7.87
N VAL A 182 -3.65 -7.81 -6.84
CA VAL A 182 -2.68 -6.69 -6.98
C VAL A 182 -1.61 -7.00 -8.04
N LEU A 183 -1.13 -8.24 -8.06
CA LEU A 183 -0.10 -8.68 -8.99
C LEU A 183 -0.60 -8.92 -10.41
N ARG A 184 -1.89 -9.25 -10.59
CA ARG A 184 -2.49 -9.58 -11.89
C ARG A 184 -3.41 -8.49 -12.46
N ALA A 185 -3.71 -7.44 -11.69
CA ALA A 185 -4.63 -6.40 -12.14
C ALA A 185 -4.11 -5.68 -13.39
N PRO A 186 -4.98 -5.30 -14.35
CA PRO A 186 -4.61 -4.51 -15.51
C PRO A 186 -4.11 -3.12 -15.09
N VAL A 187 -3.18 -2.54 -15.85
CA VAL A 187 -2.71 -1.17 -15.58
C VAL A 187 -3.82 -0.18 -15.93
N ILE A 188 -4.34 0.53 -14.92
CA ILE A 188 -5.40 1.53 -15.09
C ILE A 188 -4.73 2.91 -15.14
N ALA A 189 -4.36 3.36 -16.34
CA ALA A 189 -3.68 4.63 -16.53
C ALA A 189 -3.98 5.22 -17.90
N GLU A 190 -4.38 6.50 -17.93
CA GLU A 190 -4.55 7.26 -19.17
C GLU A 190 -3.20 7.78 -19.68
N ASP A 191 -2.32 8.24 -18.79
CA ASP A 191 -1.04 8.86 -19.12
C ASP A 191 0.13 8.34 -18.24
N THR A 192 1.33 8.91 -18.44
CA THR A 192 2.53 8.54 -17.68
C THR A 192 2.42 8.86 -16.18
N ALA A 193 1.72 9.94 -15.83
CA ALA A 193 1.50 10.35 -14.44
C ALA A 193 0.55 9.39 -13.72
N SER A 194 -0.57 9.04 -14.36
CA SER A 194 -1.54 8.06 -13.89
C SER A 194 -0.92 6.67 -13.75
N ARG A 195 0.01 6.31 -14.65
CA ARG A 195 0.78 5.05 -14.56
C ARG A 195 1.71 5.04 -13.35
N ALA A 196 2.32 6.18 -13.02
CA ALA A 196 3.12 6.29 -11.80
C ALA A 196 2.25 6.12 -10.55
N VAL A 197 1.08 6.78 -10.51
CA VAL A 197 0.10 6.62 -9.41
C VAL A 197 -0.36 5.18 -9.28
N ASP A 198 -0.70 4.50 -10.39
CA ASP A 198 -1.08 3.07 -10.40
C ASP A 198 -0.05 2.19 -9.69
N GLY A 199 1.24 2.38 -10.01
CA GLY A 199 2.33 1.65 -9.37
C GLY A 199 2.43 1.88 -7.86
N VAL A 200 2.18 3.12 -7.39
CA VAL A 200 2.16 3.43 -5.96
C VAL A 200 0.95 2.78 -5.28
N LEU A 201 -0.23 2.90 -5.88
CA LEU A 201 -1.48 2.41 -5.32
C LEU A 201 -1.48 0.89 -5.18
N ARG A 202 -0.94 0.14 -6.15
CA ARG A 202 -0.77 -1.33 -6.05
C ARG A 202 0.06 -1.74 -4.84
N ALA A 203 1.22 -1.10 -4.68
CA ALA A 203 2.10 -1.38 -3.56
C ALA A 203 1.44 -0.98 -2.23
N GLN A 204 0.73 0.14 -2.21
CA GLN A 204 -0.06 0.57 -1.05
C GLN A 204 -1.16 -0.42 -0.68
N ASP A 205 -1.87 -0.97 -1.68
CA ASP A 205 -2.96 -1.93 -1.48
C ASP A 205 -2.45 -3.23 -0.85
N ALA A 206 -1.30 -3.75 -1.30
CA ALA A 206 -0.65 -4.91 -0.68
C ALA A 206 -0.34 -4.65 0.80
N HIS A 207 0.36 -3.55 1.10
CA HIS A 207 0.75 -3.23 2.48
C HIS A 207 -0.45 -2.95 3.41
N ARG A 208 -1.57 -2.49 2.87
CA ARG A 208 -2.71 -2.01 3.65
C ARG A 208 -3.81 -3.05 3.82
N PHE A 209 -4.09 -3.82 2.80
CA PHE A 209 -5.16 -4.81 2.79
C PHE A 209 -4.66 -6.24 2.99
N ALA A 210 -3.35 -6.46 2.91
CA ALA A 210 -2.74 -7.75 3.22
C ALA A 210 -1.58 -7.60 4.23
N PRO A 211 -1.78 -7.02 5.43
CA PRO A 211 -0.71 -6.93 6.42
C PRO A 211 -0.45 -8.30 7.06
N SER A 212 0.32 -9.15 6.37
CA SER A 212 0.62 -10.53 6.75
C SER A 212 1.05 -10.67 8.21
N ALA A 213 2.04 -9.88 8.65
CA ALA A 213 2.54 -9.92 10.03
C ALA A 213 1.45 -9.62 11.09
N LEU A 214 0.41 -8.83 10.76
CA LEU A 214 -0.67 -8.53 11.69
C LEU A 214 -1.51 -9.77 12.02
N TYR A 215 -1.68 -10.69 11.07
CA TYR A 215 -2.35 -11.97 11.35
C TYR A 215 -1.57 -12.78 12.37
N PHE A 216 -0.25 -12.89 12.20
CA PHE A 216 0.56 -13.62 13.17
C PHE A 216 0.58 -12.94 14.54
N LEU A 217 0.72 -11.60 14.57
CA LEU A 217 0.68 -10.80 15.80
C LEU A 217 -0.65 -10.92 16.55
N ALA A 218 -1.77 -11.10 15.84
CA ALA A 218 -3.10 -11.17 16.46
C ALA A 218 -3.52 -12.60 16.81
N VAL A 219 -3.25 -13.56 15.92
CA VAL A 219 -3.67 -14.96 16.08
C VAL A 219 -2.77 -15.71 17.05
N TRP A 220 -1.46 -15.46 17.02
CA TRP A 220 -0.52 -16.26 17.81
C TRP A 220 -0.63 -16.03 19.32
N PRO A 221 -0.66 -14.79 19.83
CA PRO A 221 -0.81 -14.53 21.26
C PRO A 221 -2.23 -14.80 21.77
N ALA A 222 -3.22 -14.90 20.88
CA ALA A 222 -4.57 -15.25 21.28
C ALA A 222 -4.54 -16.63 21.96
N GLY A 223 -4.90 -16.66 23.25
CA GLY A 223 -4.90 -17.88 24.05
C GLY A 223 -3.53 -18.31 24.58
N MET A 224 -2.46 -17.52 24.38
CA MET A 224 -1.17 -17.79 25.03
C MET A 224 -1.14 -17.15 26.42
N ASP A 225 -0.77 -17.94 27.43
CA ASP A 225 -0.44 -17.41 28.75
C ASP A 225 1.00 -16.85 28.72
N LEU A 226 1.11 -15.52 28.61
CA LEU A 226 2.39 -14.82 28.58
C LEU A 226 3.16 -14.93 29.90
N SER A 227 2.52 -15.33 31.00
CA SER A 227 3.19 -15.53 32.28
C SER A 227 4.03 -16.81 32.32
N HIS A 228 3.75 -17.78 31.43
CA HIS A 228 4.44 -19.07 31.34
C HIS A 228 5.04 -19.27 29.94
N LEU A 229 5.98 -18.39 29.57
CA LEU A 229 6.75 -18.51 28.32
C LEU A 229 7.78 -19.65 28.43
N GLY A 230 7.36 -20.87 28.08
CA GLY A 230 8.28 -21.99 27.84
C GLY A 230 9.18 -21.76 26.62
N ALA A 231 10.08 -22.70 26.32
CA ALA A 231 11.00 -22.60 25.18
C ALA A 231 10.29 -22.30 23.85
N GLN A 232 9.14 -22.94 23.61
CA GLN A 232 8.29 -22.71 22.44
C GLN A 232 7.73 -21.28 22.39
N GLY A 233 7.38 -20.70 23.53
CA GLY A 233 6.99 -19.30 23.66
C GLY A 233 8.11 -18.35 23.25
N CYS A 234 9.35 -18.62 23.69
CA CYS A 234 10.53 -17.84 23.28
C CYS A 234 10.81 -17.93 21.77
N PHE A 235 10.70 -19.13 21.17
CA PHE A 235 10.84 -19.30 19.72
C PHE A 235 9.77 -18.53 18.96
N ALA A 236 8.52 -18.64 19.40
CA ALA A 236 7.43 -17.92 18.77
C ALA A 236 7.56 -16.40 18.88
N LEU A 237 8.03 -15.89 20.03
CA LEU A 237 8.28 -14.47 20.22
C LEU A 237 9.44 -13.98 19.35
N SER A 238 10.52 -14.75 19.26
CA SER A 238 11.64 -14.45 18.36
C SER A 238 11.19 -14.39 16.90
N TYR A 239 10.34 -15.34 16.51
CA TYR A 239 9.76 -15.41 15.19
C TYR A 239 8.76 -14.26 14.91
N LEU A 240 7.97 -13.88 15.91
CA LEU A 240 7.10 -12.71 15.86
C LEU A 240 7.90 -11.43 15.59
N VAL A 241 9.02 -11.24 16.30
CA VAL A 241 9.94 -10.11 16.09
C VAL A 241 10.50 -10.13 14.66
N LEU A 242 10.87 -11.30 14.15
CA LEU A 242 11.35 -11.45 12.77
C LEU A 242 10.27 -11.08 11.73
N ALA A 243 9.06 -11.60 11.88
CA ALA A 243 7.94 -11.31 10.97
C ALA A 243 7.53 -9.84 11.01
N ALA A 244 7.40 -9.26 12.19
CA ALA A 244 7.06 -7.84 12.38
C ALA A 244 8.19 -6.92 11.88
N GLY A 245 9.45 -7.25 12.19
CA GLY A 245 10.62 -6.49 11.76
C GLY A 245 10.78 -6.47 10.24
N THR A 246 10.65 -7.62 9.58
CA THR A 246 10.72 -7.71 8.11
C THR A 246 9.58 -6.94 7.43
N GLN A 247 8.35 -7.05 7.96
CA GLN A 247 7.20 -6.27 7.47
C GLN A 247 7.42 -4.76 7.65
N LEU A 248 7.93 -4.33 8.81
CA LEU A 248 8.23 -2.93 9.10
C LEU A 248 9.32 -2.39 8.17
N ILE A 249 10.39 -3.15 7.94
CA ILE A 249 11.45 -2.79 6.98
C ILE A 249 10.86 -2.64 5.57
N GLY A 250 10.01 -3.58 5.14
CA GLY A 250 9.30 -3.51 3.87
C GLY A 250 8.49 -2.22 3.74
N TRP A 251 7.70 -1.89 4.78
CA TRP A 251 6.90 -0.68 4.82
C TRP A 251 7.73 0.62 4.85
N LEU A 252 8.83 0.65 5.61
CA LEU A 252 9.74 1.80 5.66
C LEU A 252 10.40 2.02 4.30
N ARG A 253 10.83 0.96 3.62
CA ARG A 253 11.39 1.03 2.26
C ARG A 253 10.36 1.47 1.25
N PHE A 254 9.14 0.95 1.32
CA PHE A 254 8.00 1.42 0.52
C PHE A 254 7.78 2.93 0.69
N ARG A 255 7.66 3.41 1.94
CA ARG A 255 7.46 4.83 2.23
C ARG A 255 8.60 5.71 1.72
N ARG A 256 9.85 5.27 1.83
CA ARG A 256 11.00 6.01 1.31
C ARG A 256 10.98 6.04 -0.22
N ARG A 257 10.70 4.91 -0.88
CA ARG A 257 10.69 4.79 -2.33
C ARG A 257 9.62 5.64 -3.00
N PHE A 258 8.42 5.67 -2.41
CA PHE A 258 7.27 6.36 -2.98
C PHE A 258 6.96 7.67 -2.26
N ARG A 259 7.96 8.32 -1.65
CA ARG A 259 7.76 9.61 -0.99
C ARG A 259 7.48 10.73 -1.99
N ARG A 260 7.94 10.59 -3.23
CA ARG A 260 7.79 11.59 -4.29
C ARG A 260 7.26 10.91 -5.55
N LEU A 261 6.31 11.57 -6.20
CA LEU A 261 5.87 11.20 -7.53
C LEU A 261 6.82 11.82 -8.59
N PRO A 262 6.99 11.17 -9.76
CA PRO A 262 7.72 11.78 -10.87
C PRO A 262 7.00 13.04 -11.38
N ALA A 263 7.70 13.94 -12.05
CA ALA A 263 7.04 15.07 -12.70
C ALA A 263 6.06 14.56 -13.78
N GLY A 264 4.88 15.18 -13.87
CA GLY A 264 3.82 14.76 -14.80
C GLY A 264 2.57 15.61 -14.63
N TYR A 265 1.60 15.41 -15.54
CA TYR A 265 0.30 16.07 -15.46
C TYR A 265 -0.62 15.27 -14.54
N TYR A 266 -0.86 15.77 -13.33
CA TYR A 266 -1.73 15.13 -12.34
C TYR A 266 -3.13 15.76 -12.24
N GLY A 267 -3.36 16.81 -13.03
CA GLY A 267 -4.55 17.65 -12.97
C GLY A 267 -4.23 19.12 -13.26
N ASP A 268 -5.24 19.96 -13.20
CA ASP A 268 -5.08 21.40 -13.42
C ASP A 268 -4.35 22.05 -12.24
N ALA A 269 -3.38 22.90 -12.58
CA ALA A 269 -2.74 23.77 -11.61
C ALA A 269 -3.79 24.65 -10.94
N ASP A 270 -3.65 24.86 -9.64
CA ASP A 270 -4.54 25.73 -8.89
C ASP A 270 -4.33 27.17 -9.37
N ARG A 271 -5.18 27.64 -10.30
CA ARG A 271 -5.08 29.01 -10.83
C ARG A 271 -5.33 30.06 -9.74
N SER A 272 -5.91 29.67 -8.60
CA SER A 272 -6.11 30.55 -7.45
C SER A 272 -4.81 30.80 -6.67
N VAL A 273 -3.83 29.91 -6.80
CA VAL A 273 -2.45 30.14 -6.37
C VAL A 273 -1.67 30.65 -7.58
N SER A 274 -2.05 31.83 -8.07
CA SER A 274 -1.07 32.64 -8.79
C SER A 274 0.14 32.75 -7.86
N PRO A 275 1.35 32.31 -8.27
CA PRO A 275 2.53 32.51 -7.47
C PRO A 275 2.53 34.00 -7.21
N ARG A 276 2.26 34.38 -5.96
CA ARG A 276 2.32 35.74 -5.50
C ARG A 276 3.76 36.10 -5.73
N ARG A 277 3.96 36.70 -6.91
CA ARG A 277 5.18 37.22 -7.44
C ARG A 277 6.06 37.55 -6.24
N HIS A 278 7.14 36.81 -6.06
CA HIS A 278 8.35 37.37 -5.48
C HIS A 278 8.82 38.47 -6.46
N ARG A 279 8.00 39.51 -6.56
CA ARG A 279 8.31 40.86 -7.03
C ARG A 279 8.81 41.55 -5.78
N ALA A 280 9.96 41.07 -5.32
CA ALA A 280 10.77 41.63 -4.25
C ALA A 280 12.24 41.42 -4.64
N SER A 281 12.56 41.83 -5.86
CA SER A 281 13.85 42.38 -6.26
C SER A 281 13.67 43.02 -7.64
N GLU A 282 12.83 44.05 -7.70
CA GLU A 282 13.12 45.16 -8.60
C GLU A 282 14.45 45.76 -8.12
N GLY A 283 15.55 45.18 -8.59
CA GLY A 283 16.85 45.81 -8.54
C GLY A 283 16.85 46.96 -9.55
N PRO A 284 17.39 48.14 -9.20
CA PRO A 284 17.38 49.30 -10.08
C PRO A 284 18.25 49.04 -11.34
N PRO A 285 17.94 49.71 -12.46
CA PRO A 285 18.66 49.53 -13.72
C PRO A 285 20.07 50.13 -13.62
N ALA A 286 21.08 49.28 -13.46
CA ALA A 286 22.48 49.67 -13.53
C ALA A 286 23.05 49.34 -14.93
N THR A 287 22.99 50.36 -15.78
CA THR A 287 24.05 50.82 -16.70
C THR A 287 24.82 49.82 -17.57
N ALA A 288 24.65 50.06 -18.87
CA ALA A 288 25.50 49.67 -19.99
C ALA A 288 27.02 49.63 -19.67
N GLY A 289 27.64 48.49 -19.99
CA GLY A 289 29.08 48.24 -19.91
C GLY A 289 29.56 47.39 -21.10
N ARG A 290 29.96 48.12 -22.16
CA ARG A 290 30.82 47.81 -23.30
C ARG A 290 31.83 46.63 -23.17
N GLY A 291 32.00 45.90 -24.29
CA GLY A 291 33.22 45.15 -24.72
C GLY A 291 33.32 43.72 -24.17
N THR A 292 33.65 42.67 -24.92
CA THR A 292 34.48 42.48 -26.12
C THR A 292 34.24 41.06 -26.72
N PRO A 293 34.66 40.78 -27.96
CA PRO A 293 34.39 39.52 -28.67
C PRO A 293 35.51 38.46 -28.59
N SER A 294 35.12 37.20 -28.86
CA SER A 294 35.92 36.04 -29.36
C SER A 294 36.90 35.32 -28.41
N PRO A 295 37.37 34.06 -28.68
CA PRO A 295 37.15 33.19 -29.86
C PRO A 295 36.88 31.67 -29.60
N ARG A 296 36.53 31.00 -30.71
CA ARG A 296 36.72 29.61 -31.19
C ARG A 296 37.53 28.57 -30.39
N HIS A 297 37.22 27.30 -30.74
CA HIS A 297 37.94 26.01 -30.59
C HIS A 297 37.51 25.17 -29.37
N ALA A 298 37.27 23.86 -29.41
CA ALA A 298 37.52 22.78 -30.38
C ALA A 298 36.44 21.69 -30.14
N ALA A 299 35.84 21.02 -31.14
CA ALA A 299 36.40 19.98 -32.00
C ALA A 299 37.20 18.89 -31.22
N GLY A 300 36.56 17.75 -30.95
CA GLY A 300 37.18 16.51 -30.47
C GLY A 300 36.13 15.40 -30.33
N SER A 301 35.99 14.53 -31.34
CA SER A 301 36.63 13.20 -31.40
C SER A 301 35.90 12.18 -30.50
N ALA A 302 34.98 11.39 -31.04
CA ALA A 302 35.22 10.07 -31.65
C ALA A 302 35.66 8.98 -30.64
N ALA A 303 34.79 7.98 -30.44
CA ALA A 303 35.06 6.56 -30.15
C ALA A 303 33.74 5.96 -29.61
N GLY A 304 33.05 5.06 -30.31
CA GLY A 304 33.60 3.83 -30.87
C GLY A 304 33.71 2.80 -29.76
N ARG A 305 32.61 2.09 -29.46
CA ARG A 305 32.68 0.81 -28.74
C ARG A 305 31.52 -0.10 -29.11
N ASP A 306 31.69 -0.72 -30.27
CA ASP A 306 31.29 -2.10 -30.51
C ASP A 306 31.70 -2.98 -29.32
N ARG A 307 30.78 -3.81 -28.82
CA ARG A 307 31.14 -5.13 -28.28
C ARG A 307 29.97 -6.09 -28.40
N ARG A 308 30.21 -7.04 -29.30
CA ARG A 308 29.45 -8.26 -29.59
C ARG A 308 29.44 -9.22 -28.39
N ALA A 309 28.41 -10.07 -28.43
CA ALA A 309 28.42 -11.52 -28.21
C ALA A 309 28.91 -12.09 -26.88
N SER A 310 27.97 -12.77 -26.21
CA SER A 310 28.01 -14.23 -26.02
C SER A 310 26.62 -14.71 -25.63
#